data_AF-A0A5J4KPN4-F1
#
_entry.id   AF-A0A5J4KPN4-F1
#
_cell.length_a   1.000
_cell.length_b   1.000
_cell.length_c   1.000
_cell.angle_alpha   90.00
_cell.angle_beta   90.00
_cell.angle_gamma   90.00
#
_symmetry.space_group_name_H-M   'P 1'
#
loop_
_entity.id
_entity.type
_entity.pdbx_description
1 polymer ?
#
loop_
_entity_poly.entity_id
_entity_poly.type
_entity_poly.pdbx_seq_one_letter_code
_entity_poly.pdbx_strand_id
1 'polypeptide(L)'
;MKYLFRGFASQSGIKNERFPDELDRFMVRHRLALFKSVHQVRRHRWRILCSLMVLCALSVIWFLPLSDDTGAVQTIHQHATTALTGLQKVCDQPPKVFQQFGYSSSSVPARAVLVTLPTPTQLRLTKPGDVTYDPVHNVLCTVGWTGLYTRFIQQPGK
;
A
#
# COMPACT_ATOMS: atom_id res chain seq x y z
N MET A 1 -31.20 -54.17 54.58
CA MET A 1 -30.80 -55.26 53.65
C MET A 1 -29.29 -55.23 53.50
N LYS A 2 -28.67 -56.41 53.64
CA LYS A 2 -27.22 -56.67 53.53
C LYS A 2 -26.77 -56.61 52.06
N TYR A 3 -25.61 -56.03 51.80
CA TYR A 3 -24.76 -56.43 50.69
C TYR A 3 -23.38 -56.80 51.22
N LEU A 4 -22.95 -58.00 50.85
CA LEU A 4 -21.65 -58.64 51.07
C LEU A 4 -20.86 -58.58 49.74
N PHE A 5 -19.55 -58.79 49.84
CA PHE A 5 -18.52 -58.92 48.78
C PHE A 5 -17.81 -57.62 48.39
N ARG A 6 -16.48 -57.58 48.22
CA ARG A 6 -15.36 -58.52 48.48
C ARG A 6 -14.10 -57.69 48.20
N GLY A 7 -13.06 -57.87 48.98
CA GLY A 7 -11.86 -57.03 48.93
C GLY A 7 -11.11 -57.08 47.60
N PHE A 8 -10.51 -55.94 47.27
CA PHE A 8 -9.22 -55.88 46.62
C PHE A 8 -8.23 -55.31 47.62
N ALA A 9 -7.36 -56.17 48.15
CA ALA A 9 -6.13 -55.73 48.75
C ALA A 9 -5.16 -55.40 47.61
N SER A 10 -4.84 -54.13 47.42
CA SER A 10 -3.59 -53.74 46.77
C SER A 10 -2.71 -53.08 47.80
N GLN A 11 -1.72 -53.86 48.20
CA GLN A 11 -0.61 -53.47 49.06
C GLN A 11 0.39 -52.70 48.19
N SER A 12 0.37 -51.37 48.27
CA SER A 12 1.59 -50.59 48.01
C SER A 12 1.53 -49.32 48.84
N GLY A 13 2.18 -49.40 49.99
CA GLY A 13 2.47 -48.23 50.80
C GLY A 13 3.34 -47.28 50.01
N ILE A 14 2.78 -46.14 49.63
CA ILE A 14 3.55 -44.92 49.48
C ILE A 14 2.78 -43.86 50.27
N LYS A 15 3.25 -43.62 51.50
CA LYS A 15 2.94 -42.40 52.25
C LYS A 15 3.46 -41.21 51.43
N ASN A 16 2.65 -40.73 50.50
CA ASN A 16 2.79 -39.39 49.94
C ASN A 16 1.87 -38.45 50.72
N GLU A 17 2.13 -38.31 52.02
CA GLU A 17 1.82 -37.07 52.73
C GLU A 17 2.80 -36.00 52.23
N ARG A 18 2.58 -35.51 51.01
CA ARG A 18 3.26 -34.32 50.49
C ARG A 18 2.24 -33.24 50.22
N PHE A 19 1.96 -32.51 51.30
CA PHE A 19 1.68 -31.08 51.35
C PHE A 19 0.73 -30.53 50.27
N PRO A 20 -0.59 -30.80 50.37
CA PRO A 20 -1.59 -29.99 49.65
C PRO A 20 -1.44 -28.48 49.94
N ASP A 21 -0.91 -28.10 51.12
CA ASP A 21 -0.71 -26.72 51.54
C ASP A 21 0.38 -25.94 50.78
N GLU A 22 1.40 -26.60 50.22
CA GLU A 22 2.45 -25.90 49.46
C GLU A 22 1.99 -25.52 48.06
N LEU A 23 1.20 -26.37 47.41
CA LEU A 23 0.66 -26.10 46.08
C LEU A 23 -0.31 -24.91 46.12
N ASP A 24 -1.15 -24.85 47.15
CA ASP A 24 -2.05 -23.72 47.38
C ASP A 24 -1.27 -22.43 47.68
N ARG A 25 -0.22 -22.49 48.50
CA ARG A 25 0.67 -21.34 48.72
C ARG A 25 1.34 -20.85 47.44
N PHE A 26 1.78 -21.77 46.59
CA PHE A 26 2.42 -21.41 45.32
C PHE A 26 1.42 -20.75 44.36
N MET A 27 0.20 -21.32 44.24
CA MET A 27 -0.86 -20.75 43.43
C MET A 27 -1.28 -19.35 43.91
N VAL A 28 -1.40 -19.13 45.21
CA VAL A 28 -1.75 -17.81 45.78
C VAL A 28 -0.65 -16.78 45.50
N ARG A 29 0.63 -17.14 45.69
CA ARG A 29 1.75 -16.25 45.35
C ARG A 29 1.82 -15.93 43.85
N HIS A 30 1.56 -16.91 43.00
CA HIS A 30 1.58 -16.71 41.55
C HIS A 30 0.45 -15.80 41.07
N ARG A 31 -0.76 -15.97 41.63
CA ARG A 31 -1.90 -15.10 41.37
C ARG A 31 -1.62 -13.66 41.80
N LEU A 32 -1.06 -13.46 42.99
CA LEU A 32 -0.70 -12.12 43.47
C LEU A 32 0.37 -11.44 42.59
N ALA A 33 1.36 -12.20 42.10
CA ALA A 33 2.36 -11.69 41.16
C ALA A 33 1.73 -11.25 39.82
N LEU A 34 0.80 -12.03 39.28
CA LEU A 34 0.06 -11.71 38.05
C LEU A 34 -0.84 -10.47 38.23
N PHE A 35 -1.50 -10.32 39.39
CA PHE A 35 -2.28 -9.11 39.66
C PHE A 35 -1.41 -7.86 39.72
N LYS A 36 -0.19 -7.95 40.27
CA LYS A 36 0.77 -6.83 40.33
C LYS A 36 1.25 -6.41 38.94
N SER A 37 1.56 -7.37 38.07
CA SER A 37 2.00 -7.09 36.69
C SER A 37 0.85 -6.48 35.86
N VAL A 38 -0.37 -6.99 36.00
CA VAL A 38 -1.56 -6.43 35.32
C VAL A 38 -1.86 -5.00 35.76
N HIS A 39 -1.68 -4.70 37.05
CA HIS A 39 -1.93 -3.36 37.58
C HIS A 39 -0.86 -2.34 37.14
N GLN A 40 0.40 -2.75 37.04
CA GLN A 40 1.48 -1.93 36.48
C GLN A 40 1.29 -1.69 34.97
N VAL A 41 0.86 -2.71 34.23
CA VAL A 41 0.51 -2.59 32.81
C VAL A 41 -0.61 -1.57 32.62
N ARG A 42 -1.67 -1.57 33.44
CA ARG A 42 -2.74 -0.55 33.35
C ARG A 42 -2.23 0.88 33.52
N ARG A 43 -1.25 1.11 34.40
CA ARG A 43 -0.64 2.42 34.60
C ARG A 43 0.23 2.85 33.41
N HIS A 44 0.86 1.89 32.73
CA HIS A 44 1.72 2.15 31.57
C HIS A 44 1.00 2.03 30.22
N ARG A 45 -0.26 1.54 30.19
CA ARG A 45 -1.08 1.42 28.98
C ARG A 45 -1.13 2.73 28.20
N TRP A 46 -1.33 3.85 28.89
CA TRP A 46 -1.37 5.16 28.26
C TRP A 46 -0.01 5.57 27.67
N ARG A 47 1.09 5.30 28.37
CA ARG A 47 2.45 5.58 27.86
C ARG A 47 2.78 4.74 26.64
N ILE A 48 2.43 3.45 26.67
CA ILE A 48 2.64 2.53 25.54
C ILE A 48 1.80 2.96 24.34
N LEU A 49 0.53 3.28 24.54
CA LEU A 49 -0.35 3.79 23.49
C LEU A 49 0.18 5.09 22.87
N CYS A 50 0.63 6.05 23.69
CA CYS A 50 1.26 7.27 23.20
C CYS A 50 2.53 6.96 22.40
N SER A 51 3.43 6.10 22.89
CA SER A 51 4.64 5.75 22.13
C SER A 51 4.32 5.09 20.80
N LEU A 52 3.29 4.25 20.75
CA LEU A 52 2.89 3.51 19.55
C LEU A 52 2.24 4.45 18.53
N MET A 53 1.43 5.41 18.98
CA MET A 53 0.88 6.49 18.15
C MET A 53 1.98 7.35 17.52
N VAL A 54 3.01 7.73 18.29
CA VAL A 54 4.15 8.52 17.77
C VAL A 54 4.94 7.75 16.72
N LEU A 55 5.19 6.45 16.96
CA LEU A 55 5.88 5.58 16.02
C LEU A 55 5.10 5.42 14.70
N CYS A 56 3.78 5.25 14.78
CA CYS A 56 2.93 5.22 13.59
C CYS A 56 2.98 6.54 12.83
N ALA A 57 2.87 7.69 13.50
CA ALA A 57 2.94 9.00 12.86
C ALA A 57 4.28 9.22 12.13
N LEU A 58 5.39 8.82 12.74
CA LEU A 58 6.71 8.88 12.11
C LEU A 58 6.80 7.96 10.90
N SER A 59 6.26 6.74 10.97
CA SER A 59 6.26 5.82 9.84
C SER A 59 5.49 6.38 8.64
N VAL A 60 4.37 7.06 8.89
CA VAL A 60 3.56 7.70 7.86
C VAL A 60 4.37 8.79 7.13
N ILE A 61 5.19 9.58 7.84
CA ILE A 61 6.07 10.59 7.21
C ILE A 61 7.08 9.95 6.27
N TRP A 62 7.61 8.77 6.60
CA TRP A 62 8.55 8.04 5.74
C TRP A 62 7.88 7.36 4.54
N PHE A 63 6.61 6.98 4.69
CA PHE A 63 5.85 6.29 3.64
C PHE A 63 5.03 7.21 2.74
N LEU A 64 4.81 8.48 3.12
CA LEU A 64 4.29 9.47 2.17
C LEU A 64 5.46 9.97 1.31
N PRO A 65 5.52 9.60 0.02
CA PRO A 65 6.33 10.38 -0.90
C PRO A 65 5.83 11.82 -0.80
N LEU A 66 6.70 12.75 -0.37
CA LEU A 66 6.42 14.17 -0.54
C LEU A 66 6.23 14.38 -2.04
N SER A 67 4.98 14.55 -2.45
CA SER A 67 4.67 15.00 -3.80
C SER A 67 5.35 16.35 -3.97
N ASP A 68 6.43 16.40 -4.76
CA ASP A 68 7.09 17.64 -5.11
C ASP A 68 6.06 18.58 -5.76
N ASP A 69 5.66 19.63 -5.04
CA ASP A 69 4.73 20.68 -5.47
C ASP A 69 5.29 21.57 -6.61
N THR A 70 6.27 21.09 -7.38
CA THR A 70 6.78 21.80 -8.56
C THR A 70 5.96 21.53 -9.84
N GLY A 71 4.88 20.74 -9.77
CA GLY A 71 3.99 20.44 -10.91
C GLY A 71 2.51 20.84 -10.74
N ALA A 72 2.09 21.38 -9.59
CA ALA A 72 0.68 21.48 -9.19
C ALA A 72 -0.18 22.48 -9.99
N VAL A 73 0.41 23.35 -10.82
CA VAL A 73 -0.37 24.28 -11.66
C VAL A 73 -0.92 23.61 -12.93
N GLN A 74 -0.35 22.51 -13.39
CA GLN A 74 -0.82 21.81 -14.61
C GLN A 74 -1.80 20.65 -14.34
N THR A 75 -1.89 20.14 -13.12
CA THR A 75 -2.73 18.96 -12.78
C THR A 75 -4.21 19.30 -12.58
N ILE A 76 -4.56 20.53 -12.18
CA ILE A 76 -5.96 20.89 -11.86
C ILE A 76 -6.87 20.84 -13.10
N HIS A 77 -6.37 21.23 -14.28
CA HIS A 77 -7.15 21.10 -15.52
C HIS A 77 -7.21 19.65 -16.07
N GLN A 78 -6.25 18.79 -15.71
CA GLN A 78 -6.21 17.39 -16.15
C GLN A 78 -7.10 16.48 -15.28
N HIS A 79 -7.21 16.74 -13.98
CA HIS A 79 -8.08 15.95 -13.09
C HIS A 79 -9.57 16.13 -13.38
N ALA A 80 -10.01 17.34 -13.74
CA ALA A 80 -11.40 17.61 -14.07
C ALA A 80 -11.86 16.83 -15.32
N THR A 81 -11.00 16.66 -16.32
CA THR A 81 -11.33 15.92 -17.56
C THR A 81 -11.24 14.40 -17.38
N THR A 82 -10.32 13.92 -16.53
CA THR A 82 -10.18 12.49 -16.22
C THR A 82 -11.38 11.95 -15.42
N ALA A 83 -11.93 12.74 -14.49
CA ALA A 83 -13.09 12.35 -13.68
C ALA A 83 -14.40 12.26 -14.48
N LEU A 84 -14.52 12.99 -15.59
CA LEU A 84 -15.75 13.03 -16.41
C LEU A 84 -15.81 11.93 -17.49
N THR A 85 -14.69 11.32 -17.87
CA THR A 85 -14.62 10.40 -19.01
C THR A 85 -13.90 9.08 -18.71
N GLY A 86 -13.24 8.95 -17.56
CA GLY A 86 -12.37 7.81 -17.25
C GLY A 86 -11.14 7.69 -18.18
N LEU A 87 -10.93 8.67 -19.05
CA LEU A 87 -9.89 8.72 -20.07
C LEU A 87 -8.89 9.81 -19.67
N GLN A 88 -7.69 9.39 -19.24
CA GLN A 88 -6.63 10.31 -18.85
C GLN A 88 -6.02 10.95 -20.11
N LYS A 89 -6.42 12.21 -20.38
CA LYS A 89 -5.79 13.05 -21.39
C LYS A 89 -4.51 13.65 -20.82
N VAL A 90 -3.38 13.35 -21.43
CA VAL A 90 -2.06 13.84 -21.04
C VAL A 90 -1.52 14.72 -22.15
N CYS A 91 -1.11 15.94 -21.82
CA CYS A 91 -0.49 16.88 -22.75
C CYS A 91 0.77 17.45 -22.10
N ASP A 92 1.94 17.10 -22.62
CA ASP A 92 3.22 17.64 -22.17
C ASP A 92 4.28 17.45 -23.28
N GLN A 93 5.53 17.77 -23.00
CA GLN A 93 6.66 17.49 -23.89
C GLN A 93 6.76 15.98 -24.14
N PRO A 94 7.09 15.54 -25.38
CA PRO A 94 7.19 14.13 -25.74
C PRO A 94 7.92 13.24 -24.72
N PRO A 95 9.14 13.58 -24.22
CA PRO A 95 9.82 12.71 -23.27
C PRO A 95 9.06 12.54 -21.95
N LYS A 96 8.40 13.59 -21.45
CA LYS A 96 7.62 13.53 -20.22
C LYS A 96 6.36 12.67 -20.38
N VAL A 97 5.68 12.80 -21.51
CA VAL A 97 4.51 11.98 -21.84
C VAL A 97 4.90 10.50 -21.90
N PHE A 98 5.99 10.15 -22.57
CA PHE A 98 6.46 8.76 -22.64
C PHE A 98 6.89 8.22 -21.27
N GLN A 99 7.58 9.02 -20.45
CA GLN A 99 7.95 8.65 -19.08
C GLN A 99 6.73 8.42 -18.18
N GLN A 100 5.68 9.24 -18.32
CA GLN A 100 4.44 9.08 -17.55
C GLN A 100 3.74 7.74 -17.82
N PHE A 101 3.92 7.16 -19.01
CA PHE A 101 3.42 5.83 -19.37
C PHE A 101 4.45 4.70 -19.16
N GLY A 102 5.59 4.99 -18.51
CA GLY A 102 6.61 4.00 -18.17
C GLY A 102 7.56 3.63 -19.31
N TYR A 103 7.60 4.40 -20.39
CA TYR A 103 8.48 4.16 -21.52
C TYR A 103 9.85 4.83 -21.34
N SER A 104 10.91 4.21 -21.87
CA SER A 104 12.27 4.74 -21.79
C SER A 104 12.43 5.99 -22.67
N SER A 105 13.36 6.87 -22.31
CA SER A 105 13.70 8.03 -23.16
C SER A 105 14.20 7.64 -24.56
N SER A 106 14.76 6.43 -24.72
CA SER A 106 15.18 5.89 -26.01
C SER A 106 14.01 5.50 -26.94
N SER A 107 12.81 5.29 -26.39
CA SER A 107 11.60 4.98 -27.17
C SER A 107 10.90 6.23 -27.70
N VAL A 108 11.36 7.42 -27.31
CA VAL A 108 10.80 8.69 -27.75
C VAL A 108 11.19 8.89 -29.22
N PRO A 109 10.23 8.94 -30.15
CA PRO A 109 10.52 9.13 -31.56
C PRO A 109 11.12 10.52 -31.80
N ALA A 110 11.95 10.62 -32.84
CA ALA A 110 12.51 11.90 -33.26
C ALA A 110 11.40 12.89 -33.65
N ARG A 111 11.66 14.19 -33.47
CA ARG A 111 10.71 15.26 -33.81
C ARG A 111 10.15 15.14 -35.23
N ALA A 112 10.97 14.72 -36.20
CA ALA A 112 10.54 14.51 -37.58
C ALA A 112 9.38 13.51 -37.70
N VAL A 113 9.36 12.47 -36.87
CA VAL A 113 8.28 11.47 -36.85
C VAL A 113 7.05 12.04 -36.13
N LEU A 114 7.24 12.79 -35.04
CA LEU A 114 6.14 13.42 -34.30
C LEU A 114 5.37 14.45 -35.15
N VAL A 115 6.05 15.17 -36.05
CA VAL A 115 5.41 16.14 -36.97
C VAL A 115 4.41 15.47 -37.92
N THR A 116 4.50 14.16 -38.14
CA THR A 116 3.52 13.42 -38.96
C THR A 116 2.19 13.20 -38.25
N LEU A 117 2.13 13.42 -36.94
CA LEU A 117 0.88 13.31 -36.18
C LEU A 117 -0.05 14.49 -36.49
N PRO A 118 -1.38 14.28 -36.39
CA PRO A 118 -2.34 15.35 -36.55
C PRO A 118 -2.13 16.43 -35.47
N THR A 119 -2.39 17.68 -35.84
CA THR A 119 -2.35 18.78 -34.87
C THR A 119 -3.59 18.77 -33.99
N PRO A 120 -3.54 19.37 -32.79
CA PRO A 120 -4.71 19.48 -31.91
C PRO A 120 -5.88 20.25 -32.53
N THR A 121 -5.64 21.07 -33.56
CA THR A 121 -6.68 21.73 -34.37
C THR A 121 -7.38 20.80 -35.35
N GLN A 122 -6.70 19.75 -35.83
CA GLN A 122 -7.23 18.79 -36.79
C GLN A 122 -7.97 17.64 -36.11
N LEU A 123 -7.49 17.17 -34.96
CA LEU A 123 -8.06 16.03 -34.26
C LEU A 123 -8.41 16.38 -32.81
N ARG A 124 -9.70 16.26 -32.47
CA ARG A 124 -10.16 16.35 -31.08
C ARG A 124 -9.91 15.02 -30.37
N LEU A 125 -8.96 15.03 -29.44
CA LEU A 125 -8.67 13.93 -28.52
C LEU A 125 -9.91 13.56 -27.70
N THR A 126 -10.64 12.55 -28.16
CA THR A 126 -11.91 12.10 -27.54
C THR A 126 -11.93 10.60 -27.29
N LYS A 127 -11.10 9.83 -28.00
CA LYS A 127 -11.06 8.36 -27.92
C LYS A 127 -9.70 7.87 -27.43
N PRO A 128 -9.65 6.72 -26.71
CA PRO A 128 -8.40 6.09 -26.36
C PRO A 128 -7.61 5.73 -27.63
N GLY A 129 -6.35 6.13 -27.67
CA GLY A 129 -5.48 5.94 -28.84
C GLY A 129 -5.35 7.15 -29.76
N ASP A 130 -6.13 8.22 -29.52
CA ASP A 130 -5.91 9.51 -30.17
C ASP A 130 -4.60 10.12 -29.69
N VAL A 131 -3.74 10.49 -30.63
CA VAL A 131 -2.46 11.17 -30.36
C VAL A 131 -2.33 12.35 -31.31
N THR A 132 -2.00 13.51 -30.77
CA THR A 132 -1.74 14.73 -31.56
C THR A 132 -0.44 15.35 -31.12
N TYR A 133 0.25 16.02 -32.04
CA TYR A 133 1.47 16.75 -31.73
C TYR A 133 1.38 18.18 -32.24
N ASP A 134 1.74 19.13 -31.39
CA ASP A 134 1.92 20.53 -31.77
C ASP A 134 3.42 20.82 -31.97
N PRO A 135 3.87 21.01 -33.22
CA PRO A 135 5.28 21.29 -33.50
C PRO A 135 5.72 22.69 -33.08
N VAL A 136 4.80 23.64 -32.88
CA VAL A 136 5.11 25.03 -32.49
C VAL A 136 5.51 25.08 -31.03
N HIS A 137 4.73 24.43 -30.17
CA HIS A 137 4.95 24.40 -28.71
C HIS A 137 5.70 23.15 -28.24
N ASN A 138 6.02 22.21 -29.14
CA ASN A 138 6.62 20.91 -28.83
C ASN A 138 5.81 20.13 -27.77
N VAL A 139 4.48 20.11 -27.94
CA VAL A 139 3.56 19.45 -27.02
C VAL A 139 2.96 18.23 -27.69
N LEU A 140 3.10 17.08 -27.03
CA LEU A 140 2.43 15.84 -27.40
C LEU A 140 1.21 15.66 -26.50
N CYS A 141 0.04 15.50 -27.11
CA CYS A 141 -1.19 15.15 -26.40
C CYS A 141 -1.60 13.73 -26.77
N THR A 142 -2.00 12.94 -25.78
CA THR A 142 -2.54 11.59 -25.98
C THR A 142 -3.69 11.31 -25.03
N VAL A 143 -4.57 10.40 -25.43
CA VAL A 143 -5.59 9.82 -24.54
C VAL A 143 -5.25 8.35 -24.32
N GLY A 144 -4.73 8.06 -23.14
CA GLY A 144 -4.22 6.73 -22.79
C GLY A 144 -2.88 6.37 -23.45
N TRP A 145 -2.38 5.17 -23.11
CA TRP A 145 -1.09 4.64 -23.55
C TRP A 145 -1.13 3.96 -24.93
N THR A 146 -2.32 3.48 -25.35
CA THR A 146 -2.51 2.62 -26.52
C THR A 146 -2.06 3.29 -27.83
N GLY A 147 -2.30 4.59 -27.97
CA GLY A 147 -1.93 5.35 -29.16
C GLY A 147 -0.42 5.51 -29.31
N LEU A 148 0.28 5.71 -28.19
CA LEU A 148 1.74 5.77 -28.16
C LEU A 148 2.34 4.39 -28.46
N TYR A 149 1.80 3.35 -27.84
CA TYR A 149 2.28 1.99 -28.03
C TYR A 149 2.13 1.52 -29.48
N THR A 150 0.93 1.61 -30.05
CA THR A 150 0.65 1.12 -31.41
C THR A 150 1.41 1.86 -32.51
N ARG A 151 1.69 3.16 -32.31
CA ARG A 151 2.36 4.00 -33.31
C ARG A 151 3.88 4.02 -33.19
N PHE A 152 4.43 3.94 -31.97
CA PHE A 152 5.87 4.18 -31.74
C PHE A 152 6.62 2.98 -31.14
N ILE A 153 5.93 2.03 -30.51
CA ILE A 153 6.57 0.94 -29.76
C ILE A 153 6.32 -0.41 -30.42
N GLN A 154 5.09 -0.66 -30.86
CA GLN A 154 4.69 -1.91 -31.51
C GLN A 154 5.16 -2.01 -32.97
N GLN A 155 5.72 -0.95 -33.55
CA GLN A 155 6.31 -1.02 -34.89
C GLN A 155 7.84 -1.17 -34.82
N PRO A 156 8.39 -2.37 -34.52
CA PRO A 156 9.79 -2.64 -34.73
C PRO A 156 9.99 -2.86 -36.24
N GLY A 157 10.28 -1.80 -36.98
CA GLY A 157 10.78 -1.90 -38.34
C GLY A 157 9.83 -1.40 -39.42
N LYS A 158 10.09 -0.18 -39.89
CA LYS A 158 10.33 0.10 -41.30
C LYS A 158 11.58 0.95 -41.43
#